data_AF-A0A560AST1-F1
#
_entry.id   AF-A0A560AST1-F1
#
_cell.length_a   1.000
_cell.length_b   1.000
_cell.length_c   1.000
_cell.angle_alpha   90.00
_cell.angle_beta   90.00
_cell.angle_gamma   90.00
#
_symmetry.space_group_name_H-M   'P 1'
#
loop_
_entity.id
_entity.type
_entity.pdbx_description
1 polymer ?
#
loop_
_entity_poly.entity_id
_entity_poly.type
_entity_poly.pdbx_seq_one_letter_code
_entity_poly.pdbx_strand_id
1 'polypeptide(L)'
;MHLADLFVALRHQLERDPKETERAAQRLEFAPDDAGGVLRRLMALLEADDGADALKSWVDTADEGTPLDRCVLAAQAIDQWFAPLASRYLPRRALSEGHLRARQRYKRNGRLNSDVANGQLILRPGLFDRSVNIREVTPLRESFDVADLFQTLLLLPPTLAAECPHGEDGERSVALAFHRVAEVADQCPSDPDWTPVVGVVPLALAEDDLALGTFSKDGADWYAAVPGALGARAAAAIDALAAEGATIIVFPEVTADPATLGAIQAAVRRQAVDGPIRYVLVGVRQDGEEGGKARSTAVLLDRTGTEIFRQTKLHCWDLDAAQCRSYDVRGPDGRVLDAAKEFIAPGDGVTIVELPNMGRLAVMICEDLGRERPAAWLCRAKLLDWIITPVMDAGLTEERWQAQAGDESSRAGSCRVVVANSMAFSHRFNRVCDADGEGDKRITDCGVALFFQPRADPAQPSRIRRLSLPIDAPEPGCVAARWEPQRWPELNTESCP
;
A
#
# COMPACT_ATOMS: atom_id res chain seq x y z
N MET A 1 11.35 -31.95 -7.11
CA MET A 1 11.32 -30.47 -6.87
C MET A 1 9.87 -29.97 -6.84
N HIS A 2 9.53 -28.84 -6.20
CA HIS A 2 8.14 -28.30 -6.26
C HIS A 2 7.98 -27.34 -7.46
N LEU A 3 6.81 -27.35 -8.12
CA LEU A 3 6.56 -26.52 -9.33
C LEU A 3 6.80 -25.03 -9.10
N ALA A 4 6.40 -24.51 -7.95
CA ALA A 4 6.66 -23.12 -7.57
C ALA A 4 8.17 -22.79 -7.51
N ASP A 5 8.99 -23.71 -7.01
CA ASP A 5 10.43 -23.50 -6.90
C ASP A 5 11.10 -23.58 -8.29
N LEU A 6 10.62 -24.48 -9.16
CA LEU A 6 11.03 -24.51 -10.57
C LEU A 6 10.64 -23.21 -11.30
N PHE A 7 9.42 -22.71 -11.10
CA PHE A 7 8.99 -21.44 -11.68
C PHE A 7 9.91 -20.29 -11.26
N VAL A 8 10.27 -20.20 -9.98
CA VAL A 8 11.20 -19.17 -9.49
C VAL A 8 12.57 -19.30 -10.17
N ALA A 9 13.10 -20.51 -10.31
CA ALA A 9 14.37 -20.74 -11.01
C ALA A 9 14.32 -20.32 -12.50
N LEU A 10 13.24 -20.70 -13.21
CA LEU A 10 13.00 -20.29 -14.59
C LEU A 10 12.83 -18.77 -14.70
N ARG A 11 12.08 -18.15 -13.78
CA ARG A 11 11.87 -16.69 -13.73
C ARG A 11 13.19 -15.94 -13.61
N HIS A 12 14.06 -16.36 -12.69
CA HIS A 12 15.41 -15.80 -12.53
C HIS A 12 16.28 -15.96 -13.79
N GLN A 13 16.13 -17.08 -14.51
CA GLN A 13 16.84 -17.27 -15.78
C GLN A 13 16.36 -16.31 -16.86
N LEU A 14 15.04 -16.08 -16.95
CA LEU A 14 14.46 -15.12 -17.89
C LEU A 14 14.85 -13.66 -17.57
N GLU A 15 15.05 -13.31 -16.29
CA GLU A 15 15.46 -11.96 -15.87
C GLU A 15 16.92 -11.62 -16.21
N ARG A 16 17.77 -12.62 -16.47
CA ARG A 16 19.18 -12.38 -16.79
C ARG A 16 19.36 -11.61 -18.10
N ASP A 17 18.46 -11.81 -19.07
CA ASP A 17 18.45 -11.09 -20.34
C ASP A 17 16.99 -10.79 -20.76
N PRO A 18 16.42 -9.67 -20.29
CA PRO A 18 15.04 -9.31 -20.59
C PRO A 18 14.80 -9.08 -22.09
N LYS A 19 15.79 -8.60 -22.84
CA LYS A 19 15.66 -8.32 -24.28
C LYS A 19 15.62 -9.59 -25.10
N GLU A 20 16.47 -10.57 -24.78
CA GLU A 20 16.38 -11.88 -25.43
C GLU A 20 15.11 -12.61 -25.03
N THR A 21 14.65 -12.44 -23.79
CA THR A 21 13.37 -13.00 -23.32
C THR A 21 12.20 -12.40 -24.07
N GLU A 22 12.18 -11.08 -24.28
CA GLU A 22 11.19 -10.40 -25.10
C GLU A 22 11.17 -10.95 -26.54
N ARG A 23 12.35 -11.10 -27.16
CA ARG A 23 12.47 -11.71 -28.49
C ARG A 23 11.96 -13.14 -28.54
N ALA A 24 12.22 -13.94 -27.50
CA ALA A 24 11.70 -15.30 -27.39
C ALA A 24 10.17 -15.32 -27.28
N ALA A 25 9.61 -14.46 -26.42
CA ALA A 25 8.16 -14.31 -26.30
C ALA A 25 7.52 -13.90 -27.64
N GLN A 26 8.07 -12.89 -28.32
CA GLN A 26 7.61 -12.45 -29.63
C GLN A 26 7.64 -13.58 -30.67
N ARG A 27 8.72 -14.37 -30.73
CA ARG A 27 8.80 -15.54 -31.64
C ARG A 27 7.68 -16.55 -31.38
N LEU A 28 7.39 -16.85 -30.11
CA LEU A 28 6.32 -17.77 -29.72
C LEU A 28 4.93 -17.19 -30.06
N GLU A 29 4.73 -15.88 -29.92
CA GLU A 29 3.50 -15.19 -30.33
C GLU A 29 3.28 -15.22 -31.85
N PHE A 30 4.34 -15.18 -32.66
CA PHE A 30 4.24 -15.32 -34.12
C PHE A 30 3.92 -16.75 -34.60
N ALA A 31 4.02 -17.77 -33.72
CA ALA A 31 3.72 -19.17 -34.01
C ALA A 31 2.78 -19.80 -32.95
N PRO A 32 1.55 -19.28 -32.78
CA PRO A 32 0.69 -19.60 -31.65
C PRO A 32 0.20 -21.05 -31.65
N ASP A 33 0.02 -21.67 -32.83
CA ASP A 33 -0.43 -23.06 -32.93
C ASP A 33 0.65 -24.05 -32.45
N ASP A 34 1.91 -23.81 -32.82
CA ASP A 34 3.05 -24.62 -32.40
C ASP A 34 3.29 -24.46 -30.90
N ALA A 35 3.37 -23.22 -30.43
CA ALA A 35 3.52 -22.89 -29.02
C ALA A 35 2.37 -23.50 -28.18
N GLY A 36 1.13 -23.35 -28.63
CA GLY A 36 -0.05 -23.92 -27.96
C GLY A 36 -0.07 -25.44 -27.96
N GLY A 37 0.46 -26.09 -29.01
CA GLY A 37 0.66 -27.54 -29.07
C GLY A 37 1.63 -28.02 -28.00
N VAL A 38 2.80 -27.36 -27.87
CA VAL A 38 3.79 -27.67 -26.83
C VAL A 38 3.20 -27.42 -25.44
N LEU A 39 2.56 -26.26 -25.22
CA LEU A 39 2.01 -25.89 -23.92
C LEU A 39 1.02 -26.93 -23.38
N ARG A 40 0.12 -27.43 -24.25
CA ARG A 40 -0.82 -28.50 -23.87
C ARG A 40 -0.10 -29.79 -23.46
N ARG A 41 0.99 -30.16 -24.13
CA ARG A 41 1.81 -31.33 -23.74
C ARG A 41 2.47 -31.10 -22.38
N LEU A 42 3.04 -29.92 -22.15
CA LEU A 42 3.67 -29.57 -20.87
C LEU A 42 2.65 -29.57 -19.73
N MET A 43 1.46 -29.01 -19.93
CA MET A 43 0.39 -29.05 -18.92
C MET A 43 -0.03 -30.48 -18.56
N ALA A 44 -0.10 -31.38 -19.54
CA ALA A 44 -0.40 -32.79 -19.26
C ALA A 44 0.71 -33.45 -18.44
N LEU A 45 1.97 -33.09 -18.70
CA LEU A 45 3.13 -33.57 -17.95
C LEU A 45 3.15 -33.04 -16.50
N LEU A 46 2.65 -31.83 -16.26
CA LEU A 46 2.53 -31.24 -14.92
C LEU A 46 1.52 -31.94 -14.00
N GLU A 47 0.59 -32.74 -14.54
CA GLU A 47 -0.36 -33.52 -13.73
C GLU A 47 0.23 -34.82 -13.18
N ALA A 48 1.43 -35.22 -13.62
CA ALA A 48 2.13 -36.39 -13.08
C ALA A 48 2.79 -36.08 -11.71
N ASP A 49 2.97 -37.11 -10.88
CA ASP A 49 3.59 -36.96 -9.54
C ASP A 49 5.02 -36.41 -9.59
N ASP A 50 5.75 -36.67 -10.68
CA ASP A 50 7.11 -36.21 -10.96
C ASP A 50 7.16 -35.04 -11.97
N GLY A 51 6.02 -34.40 -12.24
CA GLY A 51 5.88 -33.42 -13.32
C GLY A 51 6.88 -32.25 -13.28
N ALA A 52 7.30 -31.81 -12.09
CA ALA A 52 8.32 -30.77 -11.95
C ALA A 52 9.70 -31.23 -12.45
N ASP A 53 10.09 -32.46 -12.11
CA ASP A 53 11.39 -33.01 -12.47
C ASP A 53 11.41 -33.40 -13.96
N ALA A 54 10.30 -33.94 -14.47
CA ALA A 54 10.09 -34.20 -15.89
C ALA A 54 10.11 -32.91 -16.74
N LEU A 55 9.48 -31.82 -16.27
CA LEU A 55 9.48 -30.54 -16.97
C LEU A 55 10.89 -29.94 -17.00
N LYS A 56 11.62 -30.02 -15.88
CA LYS A 56 13.01 -29.59 -15.83
C LYS A 56 13.89 -30.37 -16.82
N SER A 57 13.74 -31.69 -16.88
CA SER A 57 14.45 -32.50 -17.87
C SER A 57 14.14 -32.04 -19.30
N TRP A 58 12.87 -31.74 -19.61
CA TRP A 58 12.50 -31.24 -20.94
C TRP A 58 13.16 -29.89 -21.26
N VAL A 59 13.19 -28.94 -20.31
CA VAL A 59 13.88 -27.65 -20.49
C VAL A 59 15.37 -27.86 -20.81
N ASP A 60 16.01 -28.79 -20.08
CA ASP A 60 17.45 -29.03 -20.17
C ASP A 60 17.84 -29.80 -21.45
N THR A 61 17.02 -30.75 -21.91
CA THR A 61 17.45 -31.74 -22.93
C THR A 61 16.63 -31.77 -24.22
N ALA A 62 15.50 -31.07 -24.32
CA ALA A 62 14.70 -31.14 -25.54
C ALA A 62 15.38 -30.44 -26.72
N ASP A 63 15.22 -31.00 -27.92
CA ASP A 63 15.73 -30.40 -29.17
C ASP A 63 14.77 -29.35 -29.76
N GLU A 64 13.55 -29.22 -29.20
CA GLU A 64 12.54 -28.26 -29.64
C GLU A 64 12.91 -26.83 -29.19
N GLY A 65 12.98 -25.91 -30.15
CA GLY A 65 13.20 -24.47 -29.90
C GLY A 65 14.57 -24.11 -29.33
N THR A 66 14.78 -22.82 -29.05
CA THR A 66 15.97 -22.37 -28.32
C THR A 66 15.83 -22.66 -26.82
N PRO A 67 16.94 -22.71 -26.05
CA PRO A 67 16.85 -22.87 -24.59
C PRO A 67 15.96 -21.83 -23.91
N LEU A 68 15.92 -20.60 -24.44
CA LEU A 68 15.09 -19.53 -23.88
C LEU A 68 13.61 -19.70 -24.23
N ASP A 69 13.29 -20.15 -25.45
CA ASP A 69 11.90 -20.48 -25.84
C ASP A 69 11.35 -21.59 -24.92
N ARG A 70 12.17 -22.61 -24.62
CA ARG A 70 11.82 -23.67 -23.67
C ARG A 70 11.56 -23.12 -22.26
N CYS A 71 12.40 -22.19 -21.78
CA CYS A 71 12.19 -21.56 -20.48
C CYS A 71 10.88 -20.78 -20.42
N VAL A 72 10.56 -19.99 -21.45
CA VAL A 72 9.29 -19.24 -21.55
C VAL A 72 8.10 -20.19 -21.54
N LEU A 73 8.10 -21.22 -22.40
CA LEU A 73 7.00 -22.19 -22.49
C LEU A 73 6.81 -22.99 -21.19
N ALA A 74 7.90 -23.42 -20.55
CA ALA A 74 7.84 -24.12 -19.27
C ALA A 74 7.28 -23.23 -18.16
N ALA A 75 7.72 -21.97 -18.07
CA ALA A 75 7.22 -21.02 -17.08
C ALA A 75 5.73 -20.70 -17.31
N GLN A 76 5.31 -20.50 -18.56
CA GLN A 76 3.90 -20.28 -18.92
C GLN A 76 3.03 -21.51 -18.65
N ALA A 77 3.54 -22.73 -18.88
CA ALA A 77 2.82 -23.95 -18.54
C ALA A 77 2.59 -24.06 -17.03
N ILE A 78 3.58 -23.71 -16.20
CA ILE A 78 3.42 -23.66 -14.74
C ILE A 78 2.41 -22.55 -14.36
N ASP A 79 2.49 -21.35 -14.94
CA ASP A 79 1.54 -20.27 -14.70
C ASP A 79 0.09 -20.71 -14.95
N GLN A 80 -0.17 -21.35 -16.10
CA GLN A 80 -1.49 -21.86 -16.45
C GLN A 80 -1.95 -23.01 -15.56
N TRP A 81 -1.04 -23.84 -15.08
CA TRP A 81 -1.36 -24.86 -14.08
C TRP A 81 -1.84 -24.23 -12.77
N PHE A 82 -1.31 -23.08 -12.36
CA PHE A 82 -1.79 -22.38 -11.16
C PHE A 82 -3.10 -21.61 -11.36
N ALA A 83 -3.53 -21.35 -12.61
CA ALA A 83 -4.70 -20.52 -12.93
C ALA A 83 -5.99 -20.92 -12.18
N PRO A 84 -6.32 -22.22 -12.00
CA PRO A 84 -7.48 -22.65 -11.22
C PRO A 84 -7.47 -22.17 -9.76
N LEU A 85 -6.30 -21.85 -9.19
CA LEU A 85 -6.16 -21.37 -7.81
C LEU A 85 -6.36 -19.85 -7.68
N ALA A 86 -6.08 -19.09 -8.74
CA ALA A 86 -6.34 -17.65 -8.79
C ALA A 86 -7.81 -17.32 -9.08
N SER A 87 -8.54 -18.24 -9.71
CA SER A 87 -9.97 -18.07 -9.96
C SER A 87 -10.78 -18.13 -8.67
N ARG A 88 -11.56 -17.07 -8.40
CA ARG A 88 -12.58 -17.09 -7.33
C ARG A 88 -13.70 -18.07 -7.60
N TYR A 89 -14.05 -18.25 -8.88
CA TYR A 89 -15.03 -19.24 -9.31
C TYR A 89 -14.32 -20.57 -9.45
N LEU A 90 -14.63 -21.52 -8.57
CA LEU A 90 -14.13 -22.87 -8.70
C LEU A 90 -14.53 -23.38 -10.10
N PRO A 91 -13.57 -23.84 -10.92
CA PRO A 91 -13.92 -24.43 -12.20
C PRO A 91 -14.87 -25.60 -11.97
N ARG A 92 -15.77 -25.86 -12.93
CA ARG A 92 -16.65 -27.04 -12.90
C ARG A 92 -15.88 -28.37 -12.75
N ARG A 93 -14.58 -28.36 -13.02
CA ARG A 93 -13.67 -29.50 -12.89
C ARG A 93 -13.06 -29.53 -11.49
N ALA A 94 -13.06 -30.69 -10.86
CA ALA A 94 -12.40 -30.89 -9.56
C ALA A 94 -10.90 -30.57 -9.68
N LEU A 95 -10.36 -29.87 -8.67
CA LEU A 95 -8.93 -29.62 -8.54
C LEU A 95 -8.19 -30.95 -8.34
N SER A 96 -7.06 -31.14 -9.01
CA SER A 96 -6.21 -32.32 -8.78
C SER A 96 -5.56 -32.26 -7.39
N GLU A 97 -5.00 -33.38 -6.92
CA GLU A 97 -4.36 -33.44 -5.60
C GLU A 97 -3.20 -32.43 -5.48
N GLY A 98 -2.42 -32.25 -6.56
CA GLY A 98 -1.36 -31.25 -6.64
C GLY A 98 -1.89 -29.82 -6.41
N HIS A 99 -3.01 -29.46 -7.04
CA HIS A 99 -3.66 -28.17 -6.84
C HIS A 99 -4.15 -27.99 -5.40
N LEU A 100 -4.71 -29.04 -4.77
CA LEU A 100 -5.16 -28.98 -3.38
C LEU A 100 -3.98 -28.76 -2.42
N ARG A 101 -2.85 -29.45 -2.62
CA ARG A 101 -1.61 -29.26 -1.84
C ARG A 101 -1.06 -27.85 -2.03
N ALA A 102 -1.00 -27.36 -3.27
CA ALA A 102 -0.57 -25.98 -3.57
C ALA A 102 -1.48 -24.93 -2.91
N ARG A 103 -2.81 -25.12 -2.95
CA ARG A 103 -3.77 -24.24 -2.28
C ARG A 103 -3.60 -24.24 -0.76
N GLN A 104 -3.42 -25.41 -0.15
CA GLN A 104 -3.16 -25.52 1.29
C GLN A 104 -1.88 -24.78 1.68
N ARG A 105 -0.83 -24.94 0.88
CA ARG A 105 0.43 -24.22 1.04
C ARG A 105 0.26 -22.71 0.95
N TYR A 106 -0.43 -22.23 -0.08
CA TYR A 106 -0.72 -20.80 -0.26
C TYR A 106 -1.53 -20.24 0.92
N LYS A 107 -2.56 -20.97 1.38
CA LYS A 107 -3.36 -20.58 2.55
C LYS A 107 -2.52 -20.50 3.83
N ARG A 108 -1.59 -21.42 4.03
CA ARG A 108 -0.75 -21.49 5.24
C ARG A 108 0.35 -20.43 5.25
N ASN A 109 0.98 -20.19 4.11
CA ASN A 109 2.23 -19.43 4.04
C ASN A 109 2.11 -18.08 3.34
N GLY A 110 0.95 -17.77 2.73
CA GLY A 110 0.76 -16.62 1.85
C GLY A 110 1.53 -16.70 0.52
N ARG A 111 2.28 -17.79 0.28
CA ARG A 111 3.14 -17.97 -0.90
C ARG A 111 3.19 -19.44 -1.34
N LEU A 112 3.68 -19.66 -2.55
CA LEU A 112 3.73 -20.94 -3.23
C LEU A 112 5.10 -21.61 -3.19
N ASN A 113 6.19 -20.84 -3.14
CA ASN A 113 7.57 -21.34 -3.11
C ASN A 113 8.07 -21.62 -1.68
N SER A 114 9.22 -22.27 -1.58
CA SER A 114 9.82 -22.73 -0.31
C SER A 114 10.68 -21.67 0.34
N ASP A 115 11.64 -21.15 -0.42
CA ASP A 115 12.68 -20.26 0.07
C ASP A 115 12.36 -18.80 -0.24
N VAL A 116 12.18 -18.00 0.82
CA VAL A 116 11.88 -16.56 0.73
C VAL A 116 13.09 -15.73 0.28
N ALA A 117 14.31 -16.26 0.41
CA ALA A 117 15.51 -15.57 -0.07
C ALA A 117 15.51 -15.41 -1.60
N ASN A 118 14.80 -16.28 -2.31
CA ASN A 118 14.62 -16.20 -3.76
C ASN A 118 13.37 -15.39 -4.18
N GLY A 119 12.73 -14.70 -3.23
CA GLY A 119 11.48 -13.98 -3.43
C GLY A 119 10.24 -14.75 -2.95
N GLN A 120 9.07 -14.15 -3.09
CA GLN A 120 7.79 -14.74 -2.69
C GLN A 120 6.89 -14.90 -3.91
N LEU A 121 6.66 -16.14 -4.32
CA LEU A 121 5.76 -16.48 -5.41
C LEU A 121 4.32 -16.48 -4.90
N ILE A 122 3.53 -15.53 -5.38
CA ILE A 122 2.13 -15.36 -5.00
C ILE A 122 1.22 -15.51 -6.23
N LEU A 123 -0.07 -15.67 -5.99
CA LEU A 123 -1.06 -15.55 -7.05
C LEU A 123 -1.24 -14.06 -7.40
N ARG A 124 -1.47 -13.72 -8.66
CA ARG A 124 -1.89 -12.41 -9.13
C ARG A 124 -3.42 -12.37 -9.04
N PRO A 125 -4.03 -11.28 -8.55
CA PRO A 125 -5.49 -11.16 -8.61
C PRO A 125 -5.86 -11.11 -10.09
N GLY A 126 -6.79 -11.97 -10.52
CA GLY A 126 -7.18 -12.00 -11.93
C GLY A 126 -7.66 -10.62 -12.40
N LEU A 127 -7.41 -10.29 -13.68
CA LEU A 127 -7.86 -9.03 -14.29
C LEU A 127 -9.37 -8.83 -14.13
N PHE A 128 -10.16 -9.90 -14.12
CA PHE A 128 -11.60 -9.83 -13.87
C PHE A 128 -11.92 -9.47 -12.42
N ASP A 129 -11.25 -10.07 -11.43
CA ASP A 129 -11.46 -9.69 -10.03
C ASP A 129 -11.11 -8.22 -9.79
N ARG A 130 -10.09 -7.71 -10.48
CA ARG A 130 -9.73 -6.30 -10.45
C ARG A 130 -10.67 -5.42 -11.24
N SER A 131 -11.14 -5.85 -12.40
CA SER A 131 -12.14 -5.09 -13.16
C SER A 131 -13.47 -5.05 -12.44
N VAL A 132 -13.84 -6.07 -11.68
CA VAL A 132 -15.05 -6.04 -10.83
C VAL A 132 -14.82 -5.15 -9.61
N ASN A 133 -13.66 -5.24 -8.97
CA ASN A 133 -13.36 -4.41 -7.80
C ASN A 133 -13.16 -2.94 -8.17
N ILE A 134 -12.46 -2.63 -9.26
CA ILE A 134 -11.99 -1.27 -9.60
C ILE A 134 -12.80 -0.66 -10.75
N ARG A 135 -13.66 -1.45 -11.42
CA ARG A 135 -14.61 -1.10 -12.51
C ARG A 135 -14.02 -0.44 -13.74
N GLU A 136 -12.71 -0.30 -13.79
CA GLU A 136 -11.98 0.50 -14.75
C GLU A 136 -10.54 -0.04 -14.82
N VAL A 137 -10.17 -0.76 -15.90
CA VAL A 137 -8.83 -1.41 -16.02
C VAL A 137 -7.98 -0.75 -17.09
N THR A 138 -6.74 -0.49 -16.70
CA THR A 138 -5.67 0.14 -17.50
C THR A 138 -4.91 -0.85 -18.39
N PRO A 139 -4.58 -0.50 -19.64
CA PRO A 139 -3.63 -1.26 -20.45
C PRO A 139 -2.22 -1.32 -19.83
N LEU A 140 -1.44 -2.32 -20.22
CA LEU A 140 -0.07 -2.57 -19.70
C LEU A 140 0.93 -1.52 -20.21
N ARG A 141 2.06 -1.41 -19.52
CA ARG A 141 3.13 -0.40 -19.66
C ARG A 141 3.73 -0.32 -21.08
N GLU A 142 4.45 0.77 -21.35
CA GLU A 142 5.22 0.96 -22.61
C GLU A 142 6.50 0.10 -22.71
N SER A 143 7.01 -0.44 -21.60
CA SER A 143 8.22 -1.28 -21.57
C SER A 143 7.92 -2.71 -21.09
N PHE A 144 8.52 -3.68 -21.77
CA PHE A 144 8.41 -5.10 -21.45
C PHE A 144 8.99 -5.42 -20.06
N ASP A 145 8.16 -5.98 -19.19
CA ASP A 145 8.60 -6.67 -17.98
C ASP A 145 8.38 -8.17 -18.16
N VAL A 146 9.34 -9.01 -17.77
CA VAL A 146 9.17 -10.46 -17.86
C VAL A 146 7.98 -10.94 -17.01
N ALA A 147 7.55 -10.16 -16.00
CA ALA A 147 6.33 -10.44 -15.24
C ALA A 147 5.05 -10.37 -16.10
N ASP A 148 5.09 -9.65 -17.23
CA ASP A 148 3.95 -9.53 -18.16
C ASP A 148 3.70 -10.82 -18.95
N LEU A 149 4.66 -11.75 -18.99
CA LEU A 149 4.48 -13.08 -19.58
C LEU A 149 3.49 -13.96 -18.78
N PHE A 150 3.18 -13.58 -17.54
CA PHE A 150 2.45 -14.41 -16.58
C PHE A 150 1.15 -13.73 -16.14
N GLN A 151 0.06 -14.50 -16.23
CA GLN A 151 -1.27 -14.02 -15.90
C GLN A 151 -1.64 -14.34 -14.46
N THR A 152 -1.13 -15.44 -13.93
CA THR A 152 -1.58 -16.02 -12.66
C THR A 152 -0.56 -15.87 -11.55
N LEU A 153 0.73 -15.97 -11.85
CA LEU A 153 1.80 -15.97 -10.88
C LEU A 153 2.53 -14.64 -10.91
N LEU A 154 2.96 -14.22 -9.72
CA LEU A 154 3.80 -13.06 -9.56
C LEU A 154 4.88 -13.36 -8.52
N LEU A 155 6.13 -13.11 -8.90
CA LEU A 155 7.27 -13.24 -7.99
C LEU A 155 7.59 -11.87 -7.40
N LEU A 156 7.41 -11.72 -6.09
CA LEU A 156 7.88 -10.56 -5.36
C LEU A 156 9.37 -10.71 -5.07
N PRO A 157 10.21 -9.69 -5.35
CA PRO A 157 11.61 -9.73 -4.93
C PRO A 157 11.70 -9.76 -3.39
N PRO A 158 12.78 -10.31 -2.81
CA PRO A 158 12.96 -10.32 -1.36
C PRO A 158 13.20 -8.92 -0.78
N THR A 159 13.72 -8.01 -1.60
CA THR A 159 14.05 -6.64 -1.21
C THR A 159 13.72 -5.65 -2.32
N LEU A 160 13.45 -4.41 -1.94
CA LEU A 160 13.35 -3.26 -2.83
C LEU A 160 14.44 -2.25 -2.44
N ALA A 161 14.89 -1.46 -3.40
CA ALA A 161 15.66 -0.26 -3.08
C ALA A 161 14.73 0.79 -2.47
N ALA A 162 15.25 1.58 -1.55
CA ALA A 162 14.64 2.79 -1.00
C ALA A 162 15.72 3.86 -0.91
N GLU A 163 15.31 5.12 -0.90
CA GLU A 163 16.26 6.22 -0.73
C GLU A 163 16.84 6.19 0.70
N CYS A 164 18.08 6.67 0.83
CA CYS A 164 18.66 6.84 2.15
C CYS A 164 17.93 7.96 2.91
N PRO A 165 17.81 7.86 4.25
CA PRO A 165 17.13 8.88 5.05
C PRO A 165 17.82 10.24 4.92
N HIS A 166 17.08 11.32 5.17
CA HIS A 166 17.62 12.69 5.19
C HIS A 166 18.30 13.15 3.88
N GLY A 167 17.90 12.58 2.74
CA GLY A 167 18.45 12.92 1.43
C GLY A 167 19.93 12.55 1.27
N GLU A 168 20.42 11.60 2.07
CA GLU A 168 21.77 11.06 1.90
C GLU A 168 21.89 10.37 0.53
N ASP A 169 23.06 10.52 -0.11
CA ASP A 169 23.30 9.91 -1.42
C ASP A 169 23.27 8.37 -1.33
N GLY A 170 22.60 7.74 -2.28
CA GLY A 170 22.59 6.29 -2.47
C GLY A 170 21.22 5.64 -2.23
N GLU A 171 21.22 4.31 -2.30
CA GLU A 171 20.04 3.48 -2.07
C GLU A 171 20.33 2.50 -0.93
N ARG A 172 19.31 2.27 -0.10
CA ARG A 172 19.31 1.21 0.90
C ARG A 172 18.37 0.09 0.49
N SER A 173 18.70 -1.13 0.87
CA SER A 173 17.83 -2.28 0.66
C SER A 173 16.81 -2.37 1.79
N VAL A 174 15.52 -2.44 1.46
CA VAL A 174 14.42 -2.69 2.39
C VAL A 174 13.74 -4.02 2.05
N ALA A 175 13.38 -4.80 3.07
CA ALA A 175 12.70 -6.08 2.88
C ALA A 175 11.31 -5.86 2.26
N LEU A 176 10.90 -6.73 1.33
CA LEU A 176 9.53 -6.78 0.83
C LEU A 176 8.85 -8.05 1.34
N ALA A 177 7.78 -7.89 2.10
CA ALA A 177 7.00 -8.97 2.67
C ALA A 177 5.60 -9.05 2.04
N PHE A 178 5.08 -10.26 1.88
CA PHE A 178 3.66 -10.47 1.58
C PHE A 178 3.01 -11.26 2.72
N HIS A 179 1.99 -10.67 3.32
CA HIS A 179 1.21 -11.27 4.38
C HIS A 179 -0.21 -11.51 3.89
N ARG A 180 -0.74 -12.72 4.08
CA ARG A 180 -2.12 -13.04 3.72
C ARG A 180 -2.90 -13.40 4.97
N VAL A 181 -3.97 -12.68 5.24
CA VAL A 181 -4.89 -13.00 6.33
C VAL A 181 -5.86 -14.07 5.85
N ALA A 182 -5.78 -15.26 6.48
CA ALA A 182 -6.55 -16.43 6.09
C ALA A 182 -7.85 -16.56 6.93
N GLU A 183 -8.68 -15.52 6.95
CA GLU A 183 -9.98 -15.55 7.63
C GLU A 183 -11.15 -15.77 6.67
N VAL A 184 -12.27 -16.26 7.21
CA VAL A 184 -13.53 -16.31 6.48
C VAL A 184 -14.10 -14.91 6.42
N ALA A 185 -14.21 -14.39 5.20
CA ALA A 185 -14.89 -13.15 4.90
C ALA A 185 -16.40 -13.26 5.15
N ASP A 186 -16.98 -12.41 6.00
CA ASP A 186 -18.44 -12.26 6.10
C ASP A 186 -19.04 -11.66 4.82
N GLN A 187 -18.24 -10.93 4.03
CA GLN A 187 -18.66 -10.20 2.83
C GLN A 187 -17.56 -10.24 1.76
N CYS A 188 -17.95 -10.48 0.51
CA CYS A 188 -17.00 -10.49 -0.60
C CYS A 188 -16.74 -9.07 -1.09
N PRO A 189 -15.49 -8.61 -1.25
CA PRO A 189 -15.21 -7.26 -1.77
C PRO A 189 -15.62 -7.05 -3.23
N SER A 190 -15.92 -8.14 -3.95
CA SER A 190 -16.50 -8.09 -5.30
C SER A 190 -18.03 -8.25 -5.28
N ASP A 191 -18.66 -8.32 -4.12
CA ASP A 191 -20.12 -8.26 -4.00
C ASP A 191 -20.57 -6.89 -4.52
N PRO A 192 -21.48 -6.83 -5.51
CA PRO A 192 -21.96 -5.56 -6.06
C PRO A 192 -22.60 -4.65 -5.00
N ASP A 193 -23.08 -5.21 -3.88
CA ASP A 193 -23.68 -4.46 -2.78
C ASP A 193 -22.65 -4.04 -1.71
N TRP A 194 -21.41 -4.54 -1.79
CA TRP A 194 -20.33 -4.13 -0.89
C TRP A 194 -19.71 -2.81 -1.36
N THR A 195 -20.00 -1.74 -0.63
CA THR A 195 -19.34 -0.44 -0.81
C THR A 195 -18.77 0.02 0.52
N PRO A 196 -17.44 0.13 0.68
CA PRO A 196 -16.85 0.50 1.94
C PRO A 196 -17.24 1.94 2.33
N VAL A 197 -17.40 2.15 3.62
CA VAL A 197 -17.50 3.48 4.23
C VAL A 197 -16.20 3.71 4.98
N VAL A 198 -15.41 4.66 4.50
CA VAL A 198 -14.10 4.98 5.06
C VAL A 198 -14.26 6.18 5.98
N GLY A 199 -14.01 5.95 7.27
CA GLY A 199 -13.94 6.98 8.30
C GLY A 199 -12.50 7.45 8.50
N VAL A 200 -12.31 8.74 8.72
CA VAL A 200 -11.03 9.35 9.12
C VAL A 200 -11.22 10.10 10.42
N VAL A 201 -10.32 9.85 11.37
CA VAL A 201 -10.28 10.51 12.67
C VAL A 201 -8.99 11.32 12.75
N PRO A 202 -9.01 12.64 12.50
CA PRO A 202 -7.79 13.47 12.52
C PRO A 202 -7.06 13.39 13.86
N LEU A 203 -7.81 13.09 14.93
CA LEU A 203 -7.41 12.80 16.30
C LEU A 203 -6.68 13.94 17.02
N ALA A 204 -5.55 14.43 16.49
CA ALA A 204 -4.95 15.68 16.92
C ALA A 204 -5.69 16.85 16.26
N LEU A 205 -6.68 17.37 16.99
CA LEU A 205 -7.61 18.41 16.53
C LEU A 205 -7.12 19.81 16.87
N ALA A 206 -6.41 19.96 17.99
CA ALA A 206 -5.78 21.19 18.44
C ALA A 206 -4.26 21.15 18.22
N GLU A 207 -3.61 22.31 18.32
CA GLU A 207 -2.14 22.38 18.20
C GLU A 207 -1.41 21.54 19.26
N ASP A 208 -1.81 21.67 20.52
CA ASP A 208 -1.13 21.01 21.66
C ASP A 208 -1.43 19.50 21.76
N ASP A 209 -2.34 18.98 20.93
CA ASP A 209 -2.54 17.53 20.82
C ASP A 209 -1.32 16.84 20.18
N LEU A 210 -0.47 17.59 19.48
CA LEU A 210 0.77 17.11 18.87
C LEU A 210 1.91 18.11 19.12
N ALA A 211 2.68 17.85 20.17
CA ALA A 211 3.82 18.67 20.52
C ALA A 211 4.98 18.44 19.52
N LEU A 212 5.66 19.52 19.14
CA LEU A 212 6.91 19.47 18.37
C LEU A 212 8.07 19.85 19.28
N GLY A 213 8.88 18.87 19.67
CA GLY A 213 10.13 19.10 20.38
C GLY A 213 11.26 19.31 19.39
N THR A 214 12.09 20.34 19.60
CA THR A 214 13.27 20.62 18.75
C THR A 214 14.56 20.60 19.56
N PHE A 215 15.66 20.21 18.93
CA PHE A 215 16.97 20.17 19.55
C PHE A 215 18.07 20.11 18.48
N SER A 216 19.28 20.53 18.84
CA SER A 216 20.44 20.43 17.96
C SER A 216 21.25 19.17 18.27
N LYS A 217 21.66 18.42 17.25
CA LYS A 217 22.48 17.21 17.37
C LYS A 217 23.32 17.02 16.09
N ASP A 218 24.59 16.67 16.27
CA ASP A 218 25.54 16.41 15.18
C ASP A 218 25.65 17.56 14.15
N GLY A 219 25.54 18.80 14.65
CA GLY A 219 25.61 20.02 13.81
C GLY A 219 24.35 20.30 12.99
N ALA A 220 23.27 19.54 13.17
CA ALA A 220 21.98 19.77 12.54
C ALA A 220 20.90 20.06 13.60
N ASP A 221 19.86 20.79 13.19
CA ASP A 221 18.65 20.96 13.99
C ASP A 221 17.65 19.84 13.66
N TRP A 222 17.03 19.28 14.69
CA TRP A 222 16.11 18.15 14.63
C TRP A 222 14.77 18.50 15.25
N TYR A 223 13.71 17.85 14.79
CA TYR A 223 12.41 17.91 15.42
C TYR A 223 11.84 16.51 15.68
N ALA A 224 11.01 16.39 16.70
CA ALA A 224 10.27 15.17 17.03
C ALA A 224 8.83 15.54 17.38
N ALA A 225 7.87 14.88 16.72
CA ALA A 225 6.47 14.97 17.08
C ALA A 225 6.15 14.02 18.23
N VAL A 226 5.35 14.48 19.20
CA VAL A 226 4.92 13.71 20.37
C VAL A 226 3.41 13.90 20.56
N PRO A 227 2.60 12.84 20.38
CA PRO A 227 1.16 12.94 20.59
C PRO A 227 0.82 13.10 22.07
N GLY A 228 -0.27 13.82 22.35
CA GLY A 228 -0.90 13.87 23.66
C GLY A 228 -1.69 12.60 24.01
N ALA A 229 -2.34 12.62 25.17
CA ALA A 229 -3.20 11.52 25.61
C ALA A 229 -4.60 11.62 24.97
N LEU A 230 -4.77 10.99 23.80
CA LEU A 230 -5.97 11.17 22.97
C LEU A 230 -6.93 9.96 22.97
N GLY A 231 -6.68 8.95 23.82
CA GLY A 231 -7.43 7.69 23.83
C GLY A 231 -8.95 7.80 24.02
N ALA A 232 -9.42 8.71 24.90
CA ALA A 232 -10.85 8.90 25.10
C ALA A 232 -11.55 9.48 23.86
N ARG A 233 -10.90 10.46 23.20
CA ARG A 233 -11.38 11.06 21.96
C ARG A 233 -11.41 10.03 20.82
N ALA A 234 -10.34 9.23 20.70
CA ALA A 234 -10.28 8.17 19.71
C ALA A 234 -11.41 7.14 19.88
N ALA A 235 -11.70 6.73 21.12
CA ALA A 235 -12.78 5.80 21.42
C ALA A 235 -14.16 6.37 21.06
N ALA A 236 -14.42 7.63 21.38
CA ALA A 236 -15.68 8.30 21.03
C ALA A 236 -15.86 8.43 19.50
N ALA A 237 -14.80 8.79 18.78
CA ALA A 237 -14.82 8.89 17.32
C ALA A 237 -15.09 7.53 16.65
N ILE A 238 -14.55 6.43 17.19
CA ILE A 238 -14.84 5.07 16.73
C ILE A 238 -16.33 4.73 16.90
N ASP A 239 -16.92 5.06 18.06
CA ASP A 239 -18.33 4.78 18.31
C ASP A 239 -19.25 5.64 17.40
N ALA A 240 -18.88 6.90 17.14
CA ALA A 240 -19.59 7.77 16.18
C ALA A 240 -19.52 7.23 14.74
N LEU A 241 -18.31 6.87 14.27
CA LEU A 241 -18.11 6.29 12.94
C LEU A 241 -18.80 4.94 12.78
N ALA A 242 -18.83 4.11 13.83
CA ALA A 242 -19.60 2.88 13.84
C ALA A 242 -21.10 3.15 13.64
N ALA A 243 -21.66 4.18 14.30
CA ALA A 243 -23.05 4.57 14.11
C ALA A 243 -23.35 5.06 12.69
N GLU A 244 -22.36 5.65 12.00
CA GLU A 244 -22.45 6.05 10.59
C GLU A 244 -22.24 4.89 9.59
N GLY A 245 -21.94 3.68 10.08
CA GLY A 245 -21.72 2.52 9.24
C GLY A 245 -20.31 2.41 8.66
N ALA A 246 -19.32 3.11 9.25
CA ALA A 246 -17.92 3.00 8.82
C ALA A 246 -17.42 1.56 8.93
N THR A 247 -16.82 1.06 7.84
CA THR A 247 -16.24 -0.28 7.78
C THR A 247 -14.73 -0.26 7.94
N ILE A 248 -14.09 0.87 7.61
CA ILE A 248 -12.65 1.10 7.74
C ILE A 248 -12.47 2.44 8.45
N ILE A 249 -11.57 2.50 9.44
CA ILE A 249 -11.21 3.76 10.10
C ILE A 249 -9.71 3.99 9.94
N VAL A 250 -9.31 5.22 9.62
CA VAL A 250 -7.91 5.62 9.49
C VAL A 250 -7.60 6.77 10.45
N PHE A 251 -6.54 6.60 11.25
CA PHE A 251 -5.96 7.67 12.05
C PHE A 251 -4.64 8.16 11.41
N PRO A 252 -4.38 9.47 11.40
CA PRO A 252 -3.19 10.07 10.81
C PRO A 252 -1.89 9.67 11.50
N GLU A 253 -0.78 10.02 10.85
CA GLU A 253 0.56 9.73 11.31
C GLU A 253 0.83 10.29 12.72
N VAL A 254 1.45 9.47 13.59
CA VAL A 254 1.98 9.90 14.90
C VAL A 254 0.93 10.53 15.83
N THR A 255 -0.37 10.31 15.58
CA THR A 255 -1.45 10.84 16.42
C THR A 255 -1.75 9.99 17.67
N ALA A 256 -1.24 8.77 17.73
CA ALA A 256 -1.41 7.88 18.88
C ALA A 256 -0.07 7.49 19.52
N ASP A 257 -0.07 7.40 20.85
CA ASP A 257 0.94 6.71 21.64
C ASP A 257 0.47 5.26 21.99
N PRO A 258 1.27 4.44 22.68
CA PRO A 258 0.85 3.09 23.06
C PRO A 258 -0.43 3.05 23.92
N ALA A 259 -0.66 4.04 24.79
CA ALA A 259 -1.86 4.12 25.61
C ALA A 259 -3.12 4.41 24.77
N THR A 260 -3.01 5.36 23.84
CA THR A 260 -4.07 5.70 22.87
C THR A 260 -4.37 4.52 21.94
N LEU A 261 -3.35 3.80 21.47
CA LEU A 261 -3.54 2.57 20.70
C LEU A 261 -4.32 1.52 21.52
N GLY A 262 -4.00 1.34 22.80
CA GLY A 262 -4.74 0.44 23.70
C GLY A 262 -6.22 0.83 23.86
N ALA A 263 -6.52 2.14 23.95
CA ALA A 263 -7.88 2.65 23.99
C ALA A 263 -8.63 2.41 22.66
N ILE A 264 -7.95 2.59 21.52
CA ILE A 264 -8.49 2.28 20.20
C ILE A 264 -8.81 0.78 20.07
N GLN A 265 -7.88 -0.10 20.43
CA GLN A 265 -8.10 -1.55 20.43
C GLN A 265 -9.30 -1.94 21.30
N ALA A 266 -9.43 -1.34 22.48
CA ALA A 266 -10.57 -1.58 23.36
C ALA A 266 -11.90 -1.08 22.74
N ALA A 267 -11.89 0.05 22.04
CA ALA A 267 -13.07 0.57 21.34
C ALA A 267 -13.48 -0.32 20.16
N VAL A 268 -12.54 -0.76 19.34
CA VAL A 268 -12.81 -1.70 18.24
C VAL A 268 -13.38 -3.02 18.77
N ARG A 269 -12.85 -3.55 19.88
CA ARG A 269 -13.40 -4.76 20.53
C ARG A 269 -14.87 -4.64 20.90
N ARG A 270 -15.34 -3.46 21.33
CA ARG A 270 -16.77 -3.25 21.62
C ARG A 270 -17.65 -3.38 20.38
N GLN A 271 -17.09 -3.09 19.20
CA GLN A 271 -17.76 -3.16 17.91
C GLN A 271 -17.64 -4.55 17.26
N ALA A 272 -16.92 -5.49 17.88
CA ALA A 272 -16.54 -6.75 17.25
C ALA A 272 -17.71 -7.68 16.92
N VAL A 273 -18.83 -7.62 17.64
CA VAL A 273 -19.97 -8.55 17.44
C VAL A 273 -20.92 -8.03 16.37
N ASP A 274 -21.54 -6.88 16.64
CA ASP A 274 -22.61 -6.31 15.79
C ASP A 274 -22.19 -5.04 15.04
N GLY A 275 -20.97 -4.55 15.26
CA GLY A 275 -20.48 -3.31 14.66
C GLY A 275 -20.06 -3.49 13.20
N PRO A 276 -20.12 -2.40 12.39
CA PRO A 276 -19.74 -2.43 10.98
C PRO A 276 -18.23 -2.44 10.76
N ILE A 277 -17.44 -2.04 11.77
CA ILE A 277 -15.99 -1.86 11.66
C ILE A 277 -15.30 -3.19 11.41
N ARG A 278 -14.52 -3.24 10.34
CA ARG A 278 -13.74 -4.41 9.91
C ARG A 278 -12.25 -4.21 10.14
N TYR A 279 -11.77 -3.00 9.87
CA TYR A 279 -10.36 -2.67 9.99
C TYR A 279 -10.16 -1.27 10.53
N VAL A 280 -9.11 -1.09 11.33
CA VAL A 280 -8.68 0.22 11.81
C VAL A 280 -7.18 0.36 11.59
N LEU A 281 -6.75 1.37 10.84
CA LEU A 281 -5.35 1.72 10.67
C LEU A 281 -4.99 2.88 11.59
N VAL A 282 -4.01 2.70 12.46
CA VAL A 282 -3.62 3.70 13.45
C VAL A 282 -2.19 4.18 13.22
N GLY A 283 -1.98 5.48 13.00
CA GLY A 283 -0.64 6.08 13.04
C GLY A 283 -0.16 6.27 14.47
N VAL A 284 0.88 5.54 14.85
CA VAL A 284 1.41 5.41 16.22
C VAL A 284 2.87 5.83 16.26
N ARG A 285 3.21 6.65 17.24
CA ARG A 285 4.59 6.86 17.67
C ARG A 285 5.00 5.77 18.63
N GLN A 286 6.05 5.03 18.28
CA GLN A 286 6.67 4.05 19.16
C GLN A 286 8.00 4.60 19.67
N ASP A 287 8.18 4.66 20.98
CA ASP A 287 9.47 5.04 21.57
C ASP A 287 10.57 4.07 21.15
N GLY A 288 11.78 4.62 20.94
CA GLY A 288 12.97 3.81 20.78
C GLY A 288 13.40 3.17 22.10
N GLU A 289 14.42 2.31 22.04
CA GLU A 289 15.16 1.92 23.24
C GLU A 289 15.77 3.18 23.93
N GLU A 290 16.24 3.04 25.17
CA GLU A 290 16.71 4.18 25.98
C GLU A 290 17.75 5.04 25.21
N GLY A 291 17.37 6.29 24.88
CA GLY A 291 18.20 7.22 24.09
C GLY A 291 18.16 7.05 22.56
N GLY A 292 17.41 6.07 22.06
CA GLY A 292 17.21 5.80 20.64
C GLY A 292 16.15 6.69 19.96
N LYS A 293 16.18 6.73 18.63
CA LYS A 293 15.13 7.43 17.84
C LYS A 293 13.80 6.68 17.95
N ALA A 294 12.70 7.43 18.07
CA ALA A 294 11.35 6.87 17.98
C ALA A 294 11.06 6.35 16.56
N ARG A 295 10.05 5.51 16.41
CA ARG A 295 9.55 5.02 15.11
C ARG A 295 8.16 5.60 14.85
N SER A 296 7.95 6.13 13.65
CA SER A 296 6.61 6.42 13.11
C SER A 296 6.09 5.12 12.49
N THR A 297 5.00 4.58 13.04
CA THR A 297 4.44 3.29 12.63
C THR A 297 2.96 3.40 12.33
N ALA A 298 2.46 2.60 11.41
CA ALA A 298 1.05 2.40 11.18
C ALA A 298 0.68 0.97 11.56
N VAL A 299 -0.33 0.82 12.42
CA VAL A 299 -0.79 -0.48 12.94
C VAL A 299 -2.16 -0.78 12.36
N LEU A 300 -2.28 -1.87 11.62
CA LEU A 300 -3.58 -2.35 11.15
C LEU A 300 -4.18 -3.31 12.17
N LEU A 301 -5.38 -2.99 12.64
CA LEU A 301 -6.18 -3.81 13.53
C LEU A 301 -7.32 -4.49 12.75
N ASP A 302 -7.65 -5.72 13.14
CA ASP A 302 -8.88 -6.40 12.72
C ASP A 302 -10.11 -5.93 13.52
N ARG A 303 -11.27 -6.54 13.23
CA ARG A 303 -12.54 -6.28 13.93
C ARG A 303 -12.52 -6.57 15.44
N THR A 304 -11.56 -7.37 15.91
CA THR A 304 -11.37 -7.74 17.32
C THR A 304 -10.36 -6.83 18.02
N GLY A 305 -9.88 -5.78 17.35
CA GLY A 305 -8.82 -4.92 17.86
C GLY A 305 -7.50 -5.66 18.04
N THR A 306 -7.28 -6.75 17.29
CA THR A 306 -6.02 -7.49 17.24
C THR A 306 -5.18 -6.95 16.10
N GLU A 307 -3.88 -6.79 16.33
CA GLU A 307 -2.93 -6.34 15.30
C GLU A 307 -2.75 -7.42 14.23
N ILE A 308 -3.04 -7.05 12.98
CA ILE A 308 -2.80 -7.87 11.78
C ILE A 308 -1.36 -7.69 11.32
N PHE A 309 -0.96 -6.42 11.12
CA PHE A 309 0.39 -6.08 10.69
C PHE A 309 0.75 -4.65 11.09
N ARG A 310 2.03 -4.33 10.94
CA ARG A 310 2.63 -3.04 11.23
C ARG A 310 3.54 -2.60 10.09
N GLN A 311 3.46 -1.34 9.71
CA GLN A 311 4.37 -0.69 8.77
C GLN A 311 5.14 0.41 9.51
N THR A 312 6.46 0.46 9.36
CA THR A 312 7.27 1.59 9.85
C THR A 312 7.57 2.53 8.69
N LYS A 313 7.47 3.84 8.91
CA LYS A 313 7.76 4.87 7.91
C LYS A 313 9.16 4.71 7.34
N LEU A 314 9.32 4.74 6.02
CA LEU A 314 10.60 4.46 5.37
C LEU A 314 11.44 5.72 5.13
N HIS A 315 10.80 6.86 4.92
CA HIS A 315 11.47 8.12 4.59
C HIS A 315 11.16 9.18 5.63
N CYS A 316 12.20 9.92 6.05
CA CYS A 316 12.06 11.06 6.95
C CYS A 316 11.49 12.27 6.19
N TRP A 317 10.61 13.02 6.83
CA TRP A 317 10.11 14.30 6.33
C TRP A 317 10.95 15.45 6.90
N ASP A 318 12.07 15.75 6.25
CA ASP A 318 12.91 16.87 6.64
C ASP A 318 12.26 18.19 6.19
N LEU A 319 12.20 19.15 7.10
CA LEU A 319 11.58 20.46 6.86
C LEU A 319 12.61 21.44 6.31
N ASP A 320 12.27 22.10 5.21
CA ASP A 320 13.03 23.22 4.69
C ASP A 320 12.72 24.54 5.43
N ALA A 321 13.37 25.63 5.02
CA ALA A 321 13.19 26.94 5.64
C ALA A 321 11.76 27.48 5.50
N ALA A 322 11.08 27.19 4.38
CA ALA A 322 9.72 27.65 4.15
C ALA A 322 8.73 26.88 5.03
N GLN A 323 8.93 25.57 5.18
CA GLN A 323 8.12 24.73 6.07
C GLN A 323 8.38 25.05 7.54
N CYS A 324 9.64 25.24 7.95
CA CYS A 324 9.97 25.66 9.32
C CYS A 324 9.31 27.01 9.67
N ARG A 325 9.28 27.97 8.74
CA ARG A 325 8.51 29.22 8.91
C ARG A 325 7.02 28.97 8.98
N SER A 326 6.46 28.22 8.03
CA SER A 326 5.03 27.95 7.92
C SER A 326 4.46 27.25 9.15
N TYR A 327 5.26 26.41 9.83
CA TYR A 327 4.82 25.66 11.01
C TYR A 327 5.41 26.18 12.32
N ASP A 328 6.08 27.34 12.28
CA ASP A 328 6.68 27.99 13.44
C ASP A 328 7.63 27.04 14.20
N VAL A 329 8.44 26.28 13.47
CA VAL A 329 9.41 25.33 14.04
C VAL A 329 10.61 26.11 14.54
N ARG A 330 10.69 26.25 15.87
CA ARG A 330 11.71 27.05 16.54
C ARG A 330 12.73 26.19 17.26
N GLY A 331 13.99 26.63 17.26
CA GLY A 331 15.05 26.02 18.05
C GLY A 331 14.93 26.32 19.55
N PRO A 332 15.81 25.73 20.39
CA PRO A 332 15.83 25.98 21.84
C PRO A 332 16.10 27.44 22.22
N ASP A 333 16.71 28.22 21.33
CA ASP A 333 16.96 29.66 21.47
C ASP A 333 15.75 30.54 21.04
N GLY A 334 14.66 29.92 20.60
CA GLY A 334 13.42 30.57 20.16
C GLY A 334 13.44 31.12 18.74
N ARG A 335 14.55 30.98 17.99
CA ARG A 335 14.61 31.39 16.58
C ARG A 335 13.88 30.37 15.69
N VAL A 336 13.25 30.84 14.62
CA VAL A 336 12.75 29.93 13.58
C VAL A 336 13.93 29.27 12.88
N LEU A 337 13.84 27.96 12.67
CA LEU A 337 14.90 27.19 12.05
C LEU A 337 14.93 27.38 10.53
N ASP A 338 16.11 27.29 9.93
CA ASP A 338 16.28 27.32 8.47
C ASP A 338 16.11 25.94 7.83
N ALA A 339 16.25 24.88 8.63
CA ALA A 339 15.91 23.51 8.28
C ALA A 339 15.79 22.69 9.56
N ALA A 340 15.00 21.62 9.54
CA ALA A 340 14.89 20.70 10.67
C ALA A 340 14.72 19.25 10.18
N LYS A 341 15.60 18.36 10.65
CA LYS A 341 15.53 16.92 10.31
C LYS A 341 14.54 16.18 11.20
N GLU A 342 13.77 15.25 10.62
CA GLU A 342 12.83 14.44 11.40
C GLU A 342 13.57 13.41 12.26
N PHE A 343 13.40 13.46 13.58
CA PHE A 343 14.10 12.55 14.49
C PHE A 343 13.36 11.22 14.68
N ILE A 344 13.36 10.41 13.62
CA ILE A 344 12.83 9.04 13.64
C ILE A 344 13.85 8.01 13.16
N ALA A 345 13.70 6.76 13.60
CA ALA A 345 14.34 5.60 13.03
C ALA A 345 13.51 5.11 11.82
N PRO A 346 14.07 5.15 10.60
CA PRO A 346 13.41 4.64 9.41
C PRO A 346 13.14 3.13 9.50
N GLY A 347 12.06 2.68 8.88
CA GLY A 347 11.72 1.27 8.71
C GLY A 347 12.69 0.55 7.78
N ASP A 348 12.80 -0.76 7.91
CA ASP A 348 13.69 -1.64 7.15
C ASP A 348 12.95 -2.53 6.15
N GLY A 349 11.64 -2.33 6.00
CA GLY A 349 10.83 -3.14 5.10
C GLY A 349 9.45 -2.58 4.82
N VAL A 350 8.84 -3.06 3.74
CA VAL A 350 7.47 -2.79 3.34
C VAL A 350 6.68 -4.10 3.27
N THR A 351 5.46 -4.08 3.79
CA THR A 351 4.57 -5.25 3.77
C THR A 351 3.35 -4.99 2.90
N ILE A 352 3.09 -5.88 1.96
CA ILE A 352 1.80 -5.99 1.28
C ILE A 352 0.94 -6.95 2.08
N VAL A 353 -0.24 -6.52 2.51
CA VAL A 353 -1.21 -7.38 3.20
C VAL A 353 -2.39 -7.69 2.28
N GLU A 354 -2.76 -8.96 2.15
CA GLU A 354 -3.99 -9.40 1.50
C GLU A 354 -5.06 -9.68 2.56
N LEU A 355 -6.09 -8.83 2.59
CA LEU A 355 -7.21 -8.86 3.51
C LEU A 355 -8.44 -9.50 2.83
N PRO A 356 -9.21 -10.37 3.52
CA PRO A 356 -10.35 -11.07 2.93
C PRO A 356 -11.38 -10.15 2.27
N ASN A 357 -11.63 -8.98 2.87
CA ASN A 357 -12.68 -8.04 2.47
C ASN A 357 -12.14 -6.75 1.83
N MET A 358 -10.83 -6.60 1.62
CA MET A 358 -10.28 -5.39 0.99
C MET A 358 -9.35 -5.69 -0.18
N GLY A 359 -8.92 -6.95 -0.34
CA GLY A 359 -7.86 -7.27 -1.29
C GLY A 359 -6.51 -6.86 -0.74
N ARG A 360 -5.60 -6.44 -1.63
CA ARG A 360 -4.22 -6.10 -1.29
C ARG A 360 -4.08 -4.65 -0.90
N LEU A 361 -3.44 -4.44 0.23
CA LEU A 361 -3.21 -3.13 0.82
C LEU A 361 -1.72 -2.98 1.13
N ALA A 362 -1.21 -1.78 0.88
CA ALA A 362 0.05 -1.33 1.47
C ALA A 362 -0.19 0.02 2.17
N VAL A 363 0.68 0.33 3.13
CA VAL A 363 0.65 1.59 3.85
C VAL A 363 1.91 2.38 3.51
N MET A 364 1.74 3.62 3.05
CA MET A 364 2.84 4.53 2.74
C MET A 364 2.71 5.72 3.68
N ILE A 365 3.55 5.86 4.70
CA ILE A 365 3.35 6.90 5.73
C ILE A 365 3.94 8.22 5.23
N CYS A 366 3.09 9.24 5.08
CA CYS A 366 3.46 10.59 4.66
C CYS A 366 4.41 10.60 3.45
N GLU A 367 5.66 11.00 3.68
CA GLU A 367 6.72 11.13 2.67
C GLU A 367 6.85 9.87 1.80
N ASP A 368 6.60 8.68 2.34
CA ASP A 368 6.64 7.42 1.58
C ASP A 368 5.76 7.43 0.33
N LEU A 369 4.62 8.15 0.32
CA LEU A 369 3.70 8.20 -0.82
C LEU A 369 4.33 8.88 -2.04
N GLY A 370 5.12 9.93 -1.81
CA GLY A 370 5.74 10.75 -2.88
C GLY A 370 7.03 10.16 -3.45
N ARG A 371 7.51 9.03 -2.91
CA ARG A 371 8.81 8.46 -3.28
C ARG A 371 8.68 7.44 -4.40
N GLU A 372 9.63 7.48 -5.33
CA GLU A 372 9.67 6.55 -6.47
C GLU A 372 9.82 5.09 -6.02
N ARG A 373 10.55 4.87 -4.91
CA ARG A 373 10.69 3.55 -4.29
C ARG A 373 10.45 3.60 -2.77
N PRO A 374 9.68 2.66 -2.20
CA PRO A 374 9.01 1.54 -2.88
C PRO A 374 7.62 1.88 -3.45
N ALA A 375 7.03 3.04 -3.14
CA ALA A 375 5.61 3.31 -3.42
C ALA A 375 5.27 3.25 -4.90
N ALA A 376 5.91 4.07 -5.75
CA ALA A 376 5.59 4.06 -7.18
C ALA A 376 5.91 2.70 -7.85
N TRP A 377 6.94 2.00 -7.39
CA TRP A 377 7.22 0.62 -7.84
C TRP A 377 6.06 -0.33 -7.51
N LEU A 378 5.57 -0.32 -6.28
CA LEU A 378 4.45 -1.16 -5.83
C LEU A 378 3.16 -0.87 -6.59
N CYS A 379 2.89 0.41 -6.85
CA CYS A 379 1.82 0.86 -7.73
C CYS A 379 2.02 0.23 -9.12
N ARG A 380 3.12 0.54 -9.80
CA ARG A 380 3.35 0.09 -11.17
C ARG A 380 3.39 -1.44 -11.30
N ALA A 381 3.81 -2.18 -10.28
CA ALA A 381 3.75 -3.65 -10.26
C ALA A 381 2.30 -4.18 -10.27
N LYS A 382 1.31 -3.27 -10.21
CA LYS A 382 -0.11 -3.54 -10.13
C LYS A 382 -0.34 -4.58 -9.06
N LEU A 383 0.13 -4.33 -7.84
CA LEU A 383 0.04 -5.28 -6.74
C LEU A 383 -1.09 -4.99 -5.77
N LEU A 384 -1.55 -3.75 -5.75
CA LEU A 384 -2.38 -3.21 -4.69
C LEU A 384 -3.79 -2.93 -5.20
N ASP A 385 -4.77 -3.20 -4.35
CA ASP A 385 -6.13 -2.70 -4.49
C ASP A 385 -6.28 -1.38 -3.73
N TRP A 386 -5.47 -1.18 -2.68
CA TRP A 386 -5.47 -0.01 -1.80
C TRP A 386 -4.07 0.44 -1.40
N ILE A 387 -3.91 1.75 -1.30
CA ILE A 387 -2.85 2.43 -0.55
C ILE A 387 -3.53 3.30 0.49
N ILE A 388 -3.09 3.19 1.74
CA ILE A 388 -3.50 4.12 2.79
C ILE A 388 -2.27 4.87 3.27
N THR A 389 -2.37 6.20 3.34
CA THR A 389 -1.30 7.08 3.77
C THR A 389 -1.75 7.97 4.93
N PRO A 390 -1.40 7.59 6.16
CA PRO A 390 -1.43 8.50 7.29
C PRO A 390 -0.38 9.60 7.06
N VAL A 391 -0.79 10.85 7.21
CA VAL A 391 0.02 12.05 6.97
C VAL A 391 0.07 12.91 8.23
N MET A 392 1.19 13.58 8.44
CA MET A 392 1.36 14.68 9.39
C MET A 392 1.76 15.92 8.60
N ASP A 393 0.79 16.76 8.22
CA ASP A 393 1.04 18.02 7.50
C ASP A 393 -0.08 19.04 7.81
N ALA A 394 -0.01 20.25 7.27
CA ALA A 394 -1.16 21.18 7.27
C ALA A 394 -2.29 20.68 6.35
N GLY A 395 -3.45 21.34 6.41
CA GLY A 395 -4.69 20.93 5.75
C GLY A 395 -4.51 20.48 4.30
N LEU A 396 -5.10 19.33 3.97
CA LEU A 396 -5.02 18.73 2.64
C LEU A 396 -5.81 19.56 1.63
N THR A 397 -5.21 19.82 0.47
CA THR A 397 -5.86 20.49 -0.66
C THR A 397 -5.58 19.72 -1.96
N GLU A 398 -6.25 20.08 -3.04
CA GLU A 398 -6.11 19.40 -4.34
C GLU A 398 -4.84 19.84 -5.09
N GLU A 399 -4.19 20.92 -4.62
CA GLU A 399 -3.02 21.53 -5.21
C GLU A 399 -1.71 21.18 -4.47
N ARG A 400 -1.79 20.53 -3.31
CA ARG A 400 -0.60 20.13 -2.54
C ARG A 400 -0.04 18.79 -3.01
N TRP A 401 1.21 18.53 -2.62
CA TRP A 401 1.96 17.34 -3.02
C TRP A 401 1.23 16.02 -2.74
N GLN A 402 0.43 15.93 -1.66
CA GLN A 402 -0.34 14.73 -1.34
C GLN A 402 -1.38 14.40 -2.42
N ALA A 403 -1.98 15.43 -3.03
CA ALA A 403 -2.96 15.22 -4.08
C ALA A 403 -2.30 14.72 -5.37
N GLN A 404 -1.16 15.29 -5.72
CA GLN A 404 -0.35 14.84 -6.85
C GLN A 404 0.13 13.39 -6.65
N ALA A 405 0.80 13.10 -5.53
CA ALA A 405 1.35 11.76 -5.27
C ALA A 405 0.23 10.71 -5.12
N GLY A 406 -0.92 11.10 -4.56
CA GLY A 406 -2.12 10.27 -4.47
C GLY A 406 -2.71 9.94 -5.85
N ASP A 407 -2.84 10.94 -6.73
CA ASP A 407 -3.30 10.73 -8.10
C ASP A 407 -2.33 9.87 -8.92
N GLU A 408 -1.03 10.19 -8.89
CA GLU A 408 0.00 9.43 -9.60
C GLU A 408 0.01 7.96 -9.16
N SER A 409 -0.05 7.70 -7.85
CA SER A 409 -0.13 6.35 -7.30
C SER A 409 -1.41 5.62 -7.70
N SER A 410 -2.55 6.33 -7.66
CA SER A 410 -3.85 5.81 -8.08
C SER A 410 -3.82 5.37 -9.55
N ARG A 411 -3.39 6.26 -10.45
CA ARG A 411 -3.31 6.01 -11.91
C ARG A 411 -2.28 4.91 -12.25
N ALA A 412 -1.07 5.01 -11.72
CA ALA A 412 0.00 4.05 -12.01
C ALA A 412 -0.35 2.64 -11.52
N GLY A 413 -0.93 2.54 -10.31
CA GLY A 413 -1.28 1.28 -9.69
C GLY A 413 -2.61 0.69 -10.10
N SER A 414 -3.45 1.49 -10.75
CA SER A 414 -4.88 1.20 -10.87
C SER A 414 -5.42 0.81 -9.49
N CYS A 415 -5.09 1.56 -8.44
CA CYS A 415 -5.41 1.24 -7.04
C CYS A 415 -6.06 2.43 -6.33
N ARG A 416 -6.87 2.17 -5.30
CA ARG A 416 -7.49 3.24 -4.51
C ARG A 416 -6.49 3.84 -3.55
N VAL A 417 -6.51 5.15 -3.37
CA VAL A 417 -5.64 5.82 -2.40
C VAL A 417 -6.48 6.56 -1.37
N VAL A 418 -6.13 6.39 -0.08
CA VAL A 418 -6.70 7.14 1.04
C VAL A 418 -5.59 7.90 1.73
N VAL A 419 -5.65 9.22 1.71
CA VAL A 419 -4.78 10.12 2.49
C VAL A 419 -5.55 10.57 3.72
N ALA A 420 -4.97 10.48 4.90
CA ALA A 420 -5.59 10.88 6.17
C ALA A 420 -4.64 11.77 6.97
N ASN A 421 -5.08 12.98 7.34
CA ASN A 421 -4.26 13.98 8.02
C ASN A 421 -4.88 14.46 9.34
N SER A 422 -4.03 14.96 10.24
CA SER A 422 -4.45 15.64 11.47
C SER A 422 -4.69 17.14 11.24
N MET A 423 -5.06 17.88 12.29
CA MET A 423 -5.30 19.33 12.21
C MET A 423 -4.24 20.16 12.94
N ALA A 424 -3.35 19.53 13.71
CA ALA A 424 -2.39 20.22 14.57
C ALA A 424 -1.46 21.18 13.80
N PHE A 425 -0.95 20.77 12.63
CA PHE A 425 -0.10 21.62 11.79
C PHE A 425 -0.87 22.75 11.11
N SER A 426 -2.17 22.58 10.85
CA SER A 426 -3.04 23.65 10.35
C SER A 426 -3.21 24.77 11.38
N HIS A 427 -3.29 24.43 12.67
CA HIS A 427 -3.31 25.45 13.73
C HIS A 427 -2.00 26.23 13.81
N ARG A 428 -0.85 25.54 13.69
CA ARG A 428 0.48 26.19 13.64
C ARG A 428 0.58 27.15 12.46
N PHE A 429 0.15 26.70 11.28
CA PHE A 429 0.10 27.51 10.08
C PHE A 429 -0.78 28.76 10.26
N ASN A 430 -1.99 28.59 10.79
CA ASN A 430 -2.89 29.71 11.04
C ASN A 430 -2.32 30.73 12.03
N ARG A 431 -1.61 30.29 13.08
CA ARG A 431 -0.94 31.21 14.01
C ARG A 431 0.09 32.07 13.30
N VAL A 432 0.88 31.50 12.39
CA VAL A 432 1.87 32.24 11.59
C VAL A 432 1.17 33.24 10.68
N CYS A 433 0.13 32.82 9.95
CA CYS A 433 -0.66 33.72 9.12
C CYS A 433 -1.25 34.89 9.93
N ASP A 434 -1.81 34.62 11.11
CA ASP A 434 -2.36 35.66 12.00
C ASP A 434 -1.25 36.64 12.46
N ALA A 435 -0.05 36.13 12.80
CA ALA A 435 1.08 36.96 13.22
C ALA A 435 1.66 37.83 12.08
N ASP A 436 1.64 37.32 10.85
CA ASP A 436 2.14 38.01 9.65
C ASP A 436 1.07 38.90 9.00
N GLY A 437 -0.17 38.89 9.51
CA GLY A 437 -1.29 39.65 8.94
C GLY A 437 -1.86 39.05 7.65
N GLU A 438 -1.57 37.79 7.36
CA GLU A 438 -2.01 37.03 6.18
C GLU A 438 -3.33 36.28 6.45
N GLY A 439 -4.32 36.98 7.00
CA GLY A 439 -5.60 36.37 7.39
C GLY A 439 -6.40 35.77 6.22
N ASP A 440 -6.10 36.18 4.99
CA ASP A 440 -6.67 35.63 3.75
C ASP A 440 -6.16 34.22 3.42
N LYS A 441 -4.98 33.84 3.95
CA LYS A 441 -4.41 32.49 3.77
C LYS A 441 -4.82 31.50 4.86
N ARG A 442 -5.48 31.97 5.92
CA ARG A 442 -5.91 31.15 7.05
C ARG A 442 -6.77 29.97 6.59
N ILE A 443 -6.43 28.77 7.06
CA ILE A 443 -7.20 27.54 6.84
C ILE A 443 -8.40 27.57 7.79
N THR A 444 -9.60 27.82 7.26
CA THR A 444 -10.86 27.78 8.04
C THR A 444 -11.54 26.42 7.97
N ASP A 445 -11.38 25.72 6.83
CA ASP A 445 -11.85 24.36 6.58
C ASP A 445 -10.63 23.47 6.31
N CYS A 446 -10.27 22.65 7.30
CA CYS A 446 -9.07 21.81 7.23
C CYS A 446 -9.39 20.53 6.46
N GLY A 447 -8.77 20.32 5.30
CA GLY A 447 -8.83 19.04 4.61
C GLY A 447 -8.16 17.95 5.45
N VAL A 448 -8.93 16.95 5.86
CA VAL A 448 -8.47 15.85 6.73
C VAL A 448 -8.40 14.52 5.99
N ALA A 449 -9.04 14.42 4.82
CA ALA A 449 -8.91 13.25 3.97
C ALA A 449 -8.95 13.58 2.47
N LEU A 450 -8.19 12.82 1.67
CA LEU A 450 -8.31 12.76 0.22
C LEU A 450 -8.49 11.31 -0.22
N PHE A 451 -9.50 11.05 -1.03
CA PHE A 451 -9.77 9.72 -1.59
C PHE A 451 -9.63 9.75 -3.11
N PHE A 452 -8.86 8.82 -3.65
CA PHE A 452 -8.60 8.70 -5.09
C PHE A 452 -9.14 7.38 -5.60
N GLN A 453 -9.96 7.47 -6.65
CA GLN A 453 -10.37 6.33 -7.43
C GLN A 453 -9.64 6.35 -8.79
N PRO A 454 -8.94 5.27 -9.14
CA PRO A 454 -8.27 5.15 -10.43
C PRO A 454 -9.26 5.05 -11.57
N ARG A 455 -8.80 5.48 -12.76
CA ARG A 455 -9.55 5.41 -14.01
C ARG A 455 -9.09 4.27 -14.91
N ALA A 456 -9.93 3.92 -15.87
CA ALA A 456 -9.65 2.83 -16.79
C ALA A 456 -8.50 3.26 -17.69
N ASP A 457 -8.63 4.47 -18.23
CA ASP A 457 -7.56 5.14 -18.93
C ASP A 457 -6.64 5.84 -17.90
N PRO A 458 -5.39 5.41 -17.72
CA PRO A 458 -4.45 6.06 -16.80
C PRO A 458 -4.03 7.47 -17.26
N ALA A 459 -4.32 7.85 -18.52
CA ALA A 459 -4.12 9.20 -18.98
C ALA A 459 -5.16 10.17 -18.39
N GLN A 460 -6.30 9.67 -17.88
CA GLN A 460 -7.31 10.49 -17.24
C GLN A 460 -6.97 10.71 -15.75
N PRO A 461 -7.18 11.93 -15.22
CA PRO A 461 -7.05 12.19 -13.79
C PRO A 461 -7.96 11.27 -12.97
N SER A 462 -7.49 10.88 -11.78
CA SER A 462 -8.30 10.14 -10.83
C SER A 462 -9.53 10.95 -10.42
N ARG A 463 -10.61 10.26 -10.05
CA ARG A 463 -11.69 10.93 -9.33
C ARG A 463 -11.27 11.13 -7.89
N ILE A 464 -11.50 12.33 -7.38
CA ILE A 464 -11.05 12.74 -6.06
C ILE A 464 -12.22 13.15 -5.17
N ARG A 465 -12.16 12.78 -3.89
CA ARG A 465 -13.04 13.33 -2.86
C ARG A 465 -12.22 13.85 -1.69
N ARG A 466 -12.31 15.16 -1.44
CA ARG A 466 -11.81 15.79 -0.22
C ARG A 466 -12.87 15.75 0.87
N LEU A 467 -12.47 15.38 2.08
CA LEU A 467 -13.26 15.59 3.30
C LEU A 467 -12.53 16.59 4.19
N SER A 468 -13.30 17.48 4.81
CA SER A 468 -12.77 18.53 5.66
C SER A 468 -13.53 18.64 6.98
N LEU A 469 -12.90 19.29 7.96
CA LEU A 469 -13.54 19.75 9.19
C LEU A 469 -13.25 21.24 9.42
N PRO A 470 -14.21 22.01 9.97
CA PRO A 470 -13.96 23.39 10.35
C PRO A 470 -12.92 23.44 11.47
N ILE A 471 -11.89 24.27 11.31
CA ILE A 471 -10.73 24.26 12.20
C ILE A 471 -11.06 24.69 13.64
N ASP A 472 -11.96 25.66 13.78
CA ASP A 472 -12.29 26.27 15.07
C ASP A 472 -13.43 25.53 15.81
N ALA A 473 -14.09 24.56 15.17
CA ALA A 473 -15.22 23.82 15.74
C ALA A 473 -15.33 22.40 15.16
N PRO A 474 -14.32 21.54 15.34
CA PRO A 474 -14.17 20.29 14.58
C PRO A 474 -15.18 19.18 14.93
N GLU A 475 -16.18 19.43 15.78
CA GLU A 475 -17.20 18.44 16.19
C GLU A 475 -17.91 17.80 14.97
N PRO A 476 -18.01 16.46 14.89
CA PRO A 476 -17.76 15.46 15.95
C PRO A 476 -16.30 14.97 16.07
N GLY A 477 -15.36 15.57 15.35
CA GLY A 477 -13.93 15.22 15.38
C GLY A 477 -13.57 14.05 14.47
N CYS A 478 -14.46 13.69 13.53
CA CYS A 478 -14.27 12.65 12.53
C CYS A 478 -15.12 12.93 11.29
N VAL A 479 -14.76 12.31 10.16
CA VAL A 479 -15.51 12.38 8.89
C VAL A 479 -15.60 10.99 8.28
N ALA A 480 -16.64 10.75 7.48
CA ALA A 480 -16.77 9.52 6.71
C ALA A 480 -17.27 9.77 5.29
N ALA A 481 -16.87 8.88 4.37
CA ALA A 481 -17.51 8.78 3.07
C ALA A 481 -17.77 7.34 2.70
N ARG A 482 -18.94 7.12 2.11
CA ARG A 482 -19.17 5.95 1.26
C ARG A 482 -18.37 6.07 -0.03
N TRP A 483 -17.73 4.97 -0.44
CA TRP A 483 -16.89 4.88 -1.63
C TRP A 483 -17.71 4.86 -2.93
N GLU A 484 -18.26 6.01 -3.32
CA GLU A 484 -19.11 6.19 -4.50
C GLU A 484 -18.44 7.08 -5.55
N PRO A 485 -17.37 6.61 -6.21
CA PRO A 485 -16.55 7.45 -7.06
C PRO A 485 -17.28 8.03 -8.27
N GLN A 486 -18.36 7.42 -8.73
CA GLN A 486 -19.23 7.98 -9.78
C GLN A 486 -19.84 9.35 -9.45
N ARG A 487 -19.82 9.76 -8.17
CA ARG A 487 -20.31 11.07 -7.71
C ARG A 487 -19.19 12.06 -7.42
N TRP A 488 -17.93 11.66 -7.59
CA TRP A 488 -16.78 12.47 -7.23
C TRP A 488 -16.30 13.28 -8.44
N PRO A 489 -15.85 14.53 -8.24
CA PRO A 489 -15.22 15.30 -9.29
C PRO A 489 -13.92 14.63 -9.78
N GLU A 490 -13.47 15.06 -10.96
CA GLU A 490 -12.12 14.75 -11.44
C GLU A 490 -11.13 15.72 -10.80
N LEU A 491 -9.92 15.25 -10.48
CA LEU A 491 -8.87 16.12 -9.99
C LEU A 491 -8.53 17.17 -11.05
N ASN A 492 -8.60 18.46 -10.69
CA ASN A 492 -8.30 19.54 -11.60
C ASN A 492 -6.78 19.69 -11.80
N THR A 493 -6.25 19.12 -12.89
CA THR A 493 -4.82 19.16 -13.20
C THR A 493 -4.37 20.48 -13.85
N GLU A 494 -5.28 21.38 -14.24
CA GLU A 494 -4.93 22.62 -14.97
C GLU A 494 -4.38 23.74 -14.06
N SER A 495 -4.29 23.51 -12.74
CA SER A 495 -3.94 24.54 -11.76
C SER A 495 -2.49 24.45 -11.24
N CYS A 496 -1.67 23.53 -11.75
CA CYS A 496 -0.36 23.25 -11.19
C CYS A 496 0.76 23.91 -12.03
N PRO A 497 1.49 24.91 -11.50
CA PRO A 497 2.65 25.49 -12.16
C PRO A 497 3.85 24.54 -12.25
#